data_AF-A0A9D6QT26-F1
#
_entry.id   AF-A0A9D6QT26-F1
#
_cell.length_a   1.000
_cell.length_b   1.000
_cell.length_c   1.000
_cell.angle_alpha   90.00
_cell.angle_beta   90.00
_cell.angle_gamma   90.00
#
_symmetry.space_group_name_H-M   'P 1'
#
loop_
_entity.id
_entity.type
_entity.pdbx_description
1 polymer ?
#
loop_
_entity_poly.entity_id
_entity_poly.type
_entity_poly.pdbx_seq_one_letter_code
_entity_poly.pdbx_strand_id
1 'polypeptide(L)'
;MRKILFVSFLLALFSSSALATPYEDACARIAKGGGSDAKRLHQLFAEEWRWAQTEYPEDGTFNGYPGVNDRWTDESLAAIERRHRELEAPLKALKSIRRAALSSADKLNYDLFRRNAEEQLEGRRFPDELTPVHQLSGPQQLVP
;
A
#
# COMPACT_ATOMS: atom_id res chain seq x y z
N MET A 1 26.88 53.05 21.42
CA MET A 1 27.03 52.14 20.26
C MET A 1 26.99 50.70 20.75
N ARG A 2 25.90 49.98 20.53
CA ARG A 2 25.77 48.53 20.79
C ARG A 2 25.10 47.92 19.57
N LYS A 3 25.86 47.19 18.75
CA LYS A 3 25.36 46.48 17.57
C LYS A 3 24.74 45.16 18.07
N ILE A 4 23.43 45.04 17.99
CA ILE A 4 22.70 43.79 18.26
C ILE A 4 22.77 42.97 16.97
N LEU A 5 23.55 41.88 16.97
CA LEU A 5 23.53 40.89 15.90
C LEU A 5 22.27 40.03 16.05
N PHE A 6 21.36 40.12 15.08
CA PHE A 6 20.27 39.15 14.91
C PHE A 6 20.86 37.88 14.28
N VAL A 7 21.00 36.82 15.07
CA VAL A 7 21.26 35.47 14.56
C VAL A 7 19.92 34.90 14.10
N SER A 8 19.73 34.84 12.77
CA SER A 8 18.57 34.17 12.17
C SER A 8 18.73 32.66 12.31
N PHE A 9 17.86 32.04 13.10
CA PHE A 9 17.77 30.60 13.24
C PHE A 9 16.82 30.08 12.15
N LEU A 10 17.36 29.66 11.01
CA LEU A 10 16.59 28.96 9.98
C LEU A 10 16.24 27.58 10.52
N LEU A 11 14.98 27.39 10.92
CA LEU A 11 14.43 26.09 11.25
C LEU A 11 14.31 25.29 9.94
N ALA A 12 15.33 24.48 9.63
CA ALA A 12 15.24 23.52 8.56
C ALA A 12 14.17 22.48 8.95
N LEU A 13 13.00 22.56 8.31
CA LEU A 13 12.00 21.50 8.33
C LEU A 13 12.66 20.27 7.70
N PHE A 14 13.21 19.39 8.52
CA PHE A 14 13.49 18.03 8.10
C PHE A 14 12.12 17.38 7.85
N SER A 15 11.63 17.44 6.61
CA SER A 15 10.63 16.50 6.14
C SER A 15 11.24 15.12 6.33
N SER A 16 10.83 14.45 7.41
CA SER A 16 11.15 13.07 7.65
C SER A 16 10.40 12.26 6.61
N SER A 17 10.95 12.19 5.40
CA SER A 17 10.50 11.23 4.40
C SER A 17 10.74 9.87 5.03
N ALA A 18 9.67 9.23 5.49
CA ALA A 18 9.73 7.82 5.87
C ALA A 18 10.41 7.08 4.73
N LEU A 19 11.40 6.24 5.05
CA LEU A 19 12.08 5.43 4.05
C LEU A 19 11.01 4.63 3.29
N ALA A 20 11.16 4.56 1.96
CA ALA A 20 10.27 3.78 1.12
C ALA A 20 10.23 2.33 1.61
N THR A 21 9.05 1.75 1.65
CA THR A 21 8.88 0.37 2.09
C THR A 21 9.26 -0.60 0.97
N PRO A 22 9.55 -1.88 1.29
CA PRO A 22 9.85 -2.87 0.26
C PRO A 22 8.76 -3.01 -0.80
N TYR A 23 7.49 -2.76 -0.43
CA TYR A 23 6.35 -2.79 -1.34
C TYR A 23 6.31 -1.56 -2.25
N GLU A 24 6.53 -0.35 -1.71
CA GLU A 24 6.65 0.88 -2.51
C GLU A 24 7.80 0.76 -3.52
N ASP A 25 8.94 0.21 -3.10
CA ASP A 25 10.10 -0.05 -3.95
C ASP A 25 9.79 -1.06 -5.06
N ALA A 26 9.05 -2.12 -4.76
CA ALA A 26 8.64 -3.10 -5.76
C ALA A 26 7.72 -2.50 -6.82
N CYS A 27 6.72 -1.72 -6.40
CA CYS A 27 5.85 -0.96 -7.30
C CYS A 27 6.65 0.03 -8.15
N ALA A 28 7.60 0.75 -7.56
CA ALA A 28 8.47 1.68 -8.28
C ALA A 28 9.34 0.99 -9.34
N ARG A 29 9.87 -0.21 -9.04
CA ARG A 29 10.61 -1.03 -10.03
C ARG A 29 9.71 -1.44 -11.20
N ILE A 30 8.49 -1.90 -10.92
CA ILE A 30 7.51 -2.24 -11.97
C ILE A 30 7.18 -1.01 -12.81
N ALA A 31 7.01 0.15 -12.18
CA ALA A 31 6.74 1.43 -12.85
C ALA A 31 7.88 1.87 -13.78
N LYS A 32 9.12 1.67 -13.36
CA LYS A 32 10.33 1.99 -14.14
C LYS A 32 10.41 1.17 -15.43
N GLY A 33 9.78 0.00 -15.48
CA GLY A 33 9.64 -0.82 -16.68
C GLY A 33 10.53 -2.06 -16.70
N GLY A 34 10.60 -2.68 -17.88
CA GLY A 34 11.30 -3.95 -18.12
C GLY A 34 10.33 -5.06 -18.54
N GLY A 35 10.67 -5.79 -19.62
CA GLY A 35 9.78 -6.81 -20.19
C GLY A 35 8.52 -6.24 -20.85
N SER A 36 7.52 -7.08 -21.08
CA SER A 36 6.24 -6.69 -21.68
C SER A 36 5.29 -6.08 -20.65
N ASP A 37 4.35 -5.25 -21.10
CA ASP A 37 3.30 -4.67 -20.26
C ASP A 37 2.44 -5.74 -19.57
N ALA A 38 2.18 -6.87 -20.25
CA ALA A 38 1.52 -8.02 -19.64
C ALA A 38 2.34 -8.60 -18.49
N LYS A 39 3.65 -8.83 -18.69
CA LYS A 39 4.51 -9.36 -17.61
C LYS A 39 4.53 -8.43 -16.40
N ARG A 40 4.62 -7.12 -16.63
CA ARG A 40 4.61 -6.10 -15.58
C ARG A 40 3.28 -6.07 -14.81
N LEU A 41 2.16 -6.27 -15.49
CA LEU A 41 0.83 -6.35 -14.86
C LEU A 41 0.74 -7.54 -13.92
N HIS A 42 1.13 -8.73 -14.39
CA HIS A 42 1.11 -9.93 -13.56
C HIS A 42 2.12 -9.86 -12.40
N GLN A 43 3.26 -9.19 -12.60
CA GLN A 43 4.19 -8.87 -11.50
C GLN A 43 3.51 -7.98 -10.46
N LEU A 44 2.81 -6.93 -10.86
CA LEU A 44 2.09 -6.06 -9.92
C LEU A 44 1.05 -6.84 -9.11
N PHE A 45 0.30 -7.74 -9.74
CA PHE A 45 -0.67 -8.59 -9.03
C PHE A 45 0.01 -9.51 -8.01
N ALA A 46 1.16 -10.09 -8.36
CA ALA A 46 1.92 -10.94 -7.44
C ALA A 46 2.52 -10.14 -6.25
N GLU A 47 2.94 -8.90 -6.50
CA GLU A 47 3.41 -7.98 -5.45
C GLU A 47 2.27 -7.59 -4.49
N GLU A 48 1.12 -7.20 -5.03
CA GLU A 48 -0.08 -6.87 -4.25
C GLU A 48 -0.53 -8.06 -3.40
N TRP A 49 -0.66 -9.23 -4.01
CA TRP A 49 -1.06 -10.45 -3.31
C TRP A 49 -0.13 -10.73 -2.14
N ARG A 50 1.19 -10.70 -2.39
CA ARG A 50 2.18 -10.94 -1.34
C ARG A 50 2.08 -9.90 -0.22
N TRP A 51 1.97 -8.62 -0.56
CA TRP A 51 1.82 -7.55 0.42
C TRP A 51 0.60 -7.81 1.31
N ALA A 52 -0.58 -8.05 0.71
CA ALA A 52 -1.81 -8.30 1.44
C ALA A 52 -1.68 -9.50 2.39
N GLN A 53 -1.10 -10.63 1.93
CA GLN A 53 -0.94 -11.81 2.79
C GLN A 53 0.05 -11.58 3.95
N THR A 54 1.05 -10.71 3.77
CA THR A 54 2.04 -10.41 4.83
C THR A 54 1.60 -9.31 5.79
N GLU A 55 0.76 -8.40 5.31
CA GLU A 55 0.26 -7.25 6.06
C GLU A 55 -0.99 -7.62 6.88
N TYR A 56 -1.79 -8.57 6.37
CA TYR A 56 -2.92 -9.19 7.07
C TYR A 56 -2.67 -10.70 7.27
N PRO A 57 -1.82 -11.11 8.22
CA PRO A 57 -1.46 -12.52 8.47
C PRO A 57 -2.64 -13.46 8.74
N GLU A 58 -3.73 -12.96 9.29
CA GLU A 58 -4.97 -13.68 9.57
C GLU A 58 -5.61 -14.16 8.26
N ASP A 59 -5.73 -13.26 7.27
CA ASP A 59 -6.17 -13.60 5.91
C ASP A 59 -5.15 -14.52 5.24
N GLY A 60 -3.86 -14.26 5.43
CA GLY A 60 -2.78 -15.13 4.97
C GLY A 60 -2.96 -16.57 5.46
N THR A 61 -3.26 -16.75 6.73
CA THR A 61 -3.53 -18.05 7.35
C THR A 61 -4.78 -18.70 6.74
N PHE A 62 -5.87 -17.94 6.62
CA PHE A 62 -7.13 -18.42 6.02
C PHE A 62 -6.94 -18.88 4.57
N ASN A 63 -6.11 -18.17 3.79
CA ASN A 63 -5.79 -18.49 2.40
C ASN A 63 -4.73 -19.58 2.24
N GLY A 64 -4.11 -20.06 3.33
CA GLY A 64 -3.02 -21.04 3.30
C GLY A 64 -1.68 -20.49 2.84
N TYR A 65 -1.45 -19.18 2.97
CA TYR A 65 -0.18 -18.53 2.67
C TYR A 65 0.88 -18.91 3.73
N PRO A 66 2.05 -19.43 3.32
CA PRO A 66 3.02 -19.98 4.26
C PRO A 66 3.79 -18.89 5.03
N GLY A 67 4.13 -19.17 6.29
CA GLY A 67 5.10 -18.37 7.06
C GLY A 67 4.52 -17.13 7.75
N VAL A 68 3.21 -17.00 7.85
CA VAL A 68 2.54 -15.89 8.55
C VAL A 68 1.61 -16.34 9.71
N ASN A 69 1.45 -17.65 9.90
CA ASN A 69 0.49 -18.25 10.85
C ASN A 69 0.73 -17.91 12.33
N ASP A 70 1.90 -17.39 12.68
CA ASP A 70 2.31 -17.01 14.04
C ASP A 70 2.24 -15.50 14.29
N ARG A 71 1.60 -14.74 13.38
CA ARG A 71 1.58 -13.28 13.38
C ARG A 71 0.15 -12.73 13.35
N TRP A 72 0.05 -11.46 13.71
CA TRP A 72 -1.18 -10.67 13.69
C TRP A 72 -0.95 -9.40 12.89
N THR A 73 -2.03 -8.82 12.38
CA THR A 73 -2.01 -7.48 11.78
C THR A 73 -1.48 -6.48 12.82
N ASP A 74 -0.52 -5.64 12.42
CA ASP A 74 -0.04 -4.54 13.26
C ASP A 74 -1.06 -3.39 13.20
N GLU A 75 -1.84 -3.23 14.26
CA GLU A 75 -2.87 -2.19 14.39
C GLU A 75 -2.36 -0.90 15.05
N SER A 76 -1.04 -0.69 15.13
CA SER A 76 -0.51 0.59 15.57
C SER A 76 -0.82 1.70 14.56
N LEU A 77 -1.06 2.93 15.04
CA LEU A 77 -1.31 4.09 14.18
C LEU A 77 -0.18 4.32 13.16
N ALA A 78 1.06 3.99 13.53
CA ALA A 78 2.20 4.10 12.62
C ALA A 78 2.13 3.07 11.47
N ALA A 79 1.66 1.86 11.73
CA ALA A 79 1.45 0.85 10.70
C ALA A 79 0.26 1.19 9.80
N ILE A 80 -0.84 1.67 10.37
CA ILE A 80 -2.02 2.12 9.62
C ILE A 80 -1.64 3.28 8.67
N GLU A 81 -0.97 4.31 9.19
CA GLU A 81 -0.52 5.44 8.36
C GLU A 81 0.48 5.00 7.26
N ARG A 82 1.33 4.02 7.57
CA ARG A 82 2.20 3.39 6.56
C ARG A 82 1.37 2.75 5.45
N ARG A 83 0.41 1.88 5.79
CA ARG A 83 -0.47 1.22 4.82
C ARG A 83 -1.24 2.25 3.98
N HIS A 84 -1.78 3.30 4.61
CA HIS A 84 -2.49 4.38 3.90
C HIS A 84 -1.63 5.09 2.86
N ARG A 85 -0.34 5.34 3.17
CA ARG A 85 0.60 5.92 2.21
C ARG A 85 0.91 4.95 1.06
N GLU A 86 1.09 3.67 1.37
CA GLU A 86 1.46 2.64 0.39
C GLU A 86 0.42 2.47 -0.72
N LEU A 87 -0.87 2.76 -0.47
CA LEU A 87 -1.98 2.63 -1.43
C LEU A 87 -1.76 3.39 -2.75
N GLU A 88 -0.93 4.43 -2.77
CA GLU A 88 -0.65 5.21 -3.98
C GLU A 88 0.34 4.51 -4.93
N ALA A 89 1.21 3.67 -4.39
CA ALA A 89 2.26 2.99 -5.13
C ALA A 89 1.73 2.03 -6.22
N PRO A 90 0.78 1.12 -5.96
CA PRO A 90 0.25 0.22 -6.99
C PRO A 90 -0.45 0.95 -8.12
N LEU A 91 -1.20 2.03 -7.81
CA LEU A 91 -1.87 2.84 -8.84
C LEU A 91 -0.87 3.53 -9.76
N LYS A 92 0.25 4.03 -9.21
CA LYS A 92 1.33 4.62 -10.01
C LYS A 92 1.99 3.58 -10.91
N ALA A 93 2.25 2.37 -10.39
CA ALA A 93 2.77 1.26 -11.19
C ALA A 93 1.81 0.86 -12.31
N LEU A 94 0.51 0.71 -11.99
CA LEU A 94 -0.53 0.35 -12.95
C LEU A 94 -0.66 1.37 -14.08
N LYS A 95 -0.61 2.68 -13.78
CA LYS A 95 -0.69 3.77 -14.78
C LYS A 95 0.47 3.76 -15.79
N SER A 96 1.61 3.16 -15.43
CA SER A 96 2.77 3.03 -16.32
C SER A 96 2.67 1.84 -17.30
N ILE A 97 1.65 1.00 -17.17
CA ILE A 97 1.40 -0.17 -18.01
C ILE A 97 0.41 0.24 -19.10
N ARG A 98 0.76 0.04 -20.38
CA ARG A 98 -0.12 0.44 -21.49
C ARG A 98 -1.25 -0.57 -21.65
N ARG A 99 -2.43 -0.25 -21.12
CA ARG A 99 -3.65 -1.07 -21.26
C ARG A 99 -3.94 -1.50 -22.71
N ALA A 100 -3.65 -0.64 -23.71
CA ALA A 100 -3.86 -0.95 -25.12
C ALA A 100 -3.02 -2.14 -25.63
N ALA A 101 -1.84 -2.37 -25.06
CA ALA A 101 -0.92 -3.45 -25.42
C ALA A 101 -1.26 -4.80 -24.75
N LEU A 102 -2.31 -4.85 -23.93
CA LEU A 102 -2.74 -6.03 -23.20
C LEU A 102 -3.73 -6.89 -23.99
N SER A 103 -3.78 -8.18 -23.66
CA SER A 103 -4.83 -9.10 -24.11
C SER A 103 -6.21 -8.66 -23.60
N SER A 104 -7.30 -9.18 -24.18
CA SER A 104 -8.65 -8.85 -23.69
C SER A 104 -8.88 -9.24 -22.23
N ALA A 105 -8.34 -10.39 -21.81
CA ALA A 105 -8.40 -10.84 -20.42
C ALA A 105 -7.58 -9.93 -19.50
N ASP A 106 -6.36 -9.59 -19.89
CA ASP A 106 -5.51 -8.70 -19.09
C ASP A 106 -6.06 -7.26 -19.02
N LYS A 107 -6.78 -6.80 -20.05
CA LYS A 107 -7.50 -5.50 -20.00
C LYS A 107 -8.59 -5.51 -18.93
N LEU A 108 -9.35 -6.60 -18.83
CA LEU A 108 -10.35 -6.76 -17.78
C LEU A 108 -9.70 -6.79 -16.40
N ASN A 109 -8.65 -7.60 -16.23
CA ASN A 109 -7.93 -7.70 -14.96
C ASN A 109 -7.30 -6.36 -14.55
N TYR A 110 -6.75 -5.62 -15.51
CA TYR A 110 -6.25 -4.26 -15.30
C TYR A 110 -7.35 -3.34 -14.76
N ASP A 111 -8.55 -3.36 -15.38
CA ASP A 111 -9.65 -2.48 -14.98
C ASP A 111 -10.22 -2.85 -13.60
N LEU A 112 -10.32 -4.15 -13.30
CA LEU A 112 -10.74 -4.63 -11.98
C LEU A 112 -9.73 -4.25 -10.89
N PHE A 113 -8.44 -4.47 -11.14
CA PHE A 113 -7.39 -4.05 -10.22
C PHE A 113 -7.39 -2.54 -10.00
N ARG A 114 -7.53 -1.75 -11.07
CA ARG A 114 -7.62 -0.28 -10.98
C ARG A 114 -8.76 0.12 -10.05
N ARG A 115 -9.96 -0.44 -10.29
CA ARG A 115 -11.15 -0.13 -9.49
C ARG A 115 -10.92 -0.46 -8.01
N ASN A 116 -10.42 -1.65 -7.70
CA ASN A 116 -10.16 -2.06 -6.31
C ASN A 116 -9.14 -1.13 -5.63
N ALA A 117 -8.06 -0.78 -6.32
CA ALA A 117 -7.04 0.12 -5.77
C ALA A 117 -7.54 1.56 -5.59
N GLU A 118 -8.38 2.06 -6.51
CA GLU A 118 -9.06 3.36 -6.37
C GLU A 118 -10.04 3.35 -5.19
N GLU A 119 -10.84 2.29 -5.02
CA GLU A 119 -11.76 2.13 -3.89
C GLU A 119 -11.01 2.08 -2.56
N GLN A 120 -9.87 1.38 -2.47
CA GLN A 120 -9.01 1.40 -1.27
C GLN A 120 -8.49 2.81 -0.96
N LEU A 121 -8.03 3.54 -1.98
CA LEU A 121 -7.50 4.89 -1.81
C LEU A 121 -8.58 5.88 -1.35
N GLU A 122 -9.78 5.79 -1.94
CA GLU A 122 -10.95 6.56 -1.53
C GLU A 122 -11.43 6.19 -0.14
N GLY A 123 -11.32 4.90 0.22
CA GLY A 123 -11.65 4.33 1.53
C GLY A 123 -10.97 5.04 2.70
N ARG A 124 -9.76 5.59 2.50
CA ARG A 124 -9.02 6.38 3.52
C ARG A 124 -9.82 7.51 4.16
N ARG A 125 -10.88 8.01 3.51
CA ARG A 125 -11.74 9.05 4.08
C ARG A 125 -12.69 8.53 5.18
N PHE A 126 -12.77 7.22 5.35
CA PHE A 126 -13.57 6.51 6.34
C PHE A 126 -12.62 5.76 7.27
N PRO A 127 -12.28 6.33 8.44
CA PRO A 127 -11.25 5.78 9.32
C PRO A 127 -11.80 4.60 10.13
N ASP A 128 -11.81 3.41 9.53
CA ASP A 128 -12.28 2.17 10.14
C ASP A 128 -11.52 1.84 11.44
N GLU A 129 -10.27 2.29 11.56
CA GLU A 129 -9.44 2.14 12.77
C GLU A 129 -10.02 2.87 14.01
N LEU A 130 -10.91 3.84 13.81
CA LEU A 130 -11.62 4.51 14.91
C LEU A 130 -12.87 3.75 15.36
N THR A 131 -13.26 2.70 14.62
CA THR A 131 -14.36 1.80 14.94
C THR A 131 -13.91 0.34 14.89
N PRO A 132 -12.92 -0.08 15.71
CA PRO A 132 -12.30 -1.40 15.62
C PRO A 132 -13.24 -2.55 16.02
N VAL A 133 -14.37 -2.24 16.66
CA VAL A 133 -15.40 -3.21 17.06
C VAL A 133 -16.76 -2.62 16.75
N HIS A 134 -17.56 -3.32 15.94
CA HIS A 134 -18.95 -2.97 15.66
C HIS A 134 -19.78 -4.21 15.33
N GLN A 135 -21.08 -4.05 15.07
CA GLN A 135 -21.99 -5.18 14.83
C GLN A 135 -21.69 -6.01 13.57
N LEU A 136 -20.85 -5.51 12.67
CA LEU A 136 -20.51 -6.17 11.41
C LEU A 136 -19.08 -6.71 11.36
N SER A 137 -18.18 -6.27 12.26
CA SER A 137 -16.77 -6.68 12.24
C SER A 137 -16.05 -6.43 13.56
N GLY A 138 -14.83 -6.92 13.65
CA GLY A 138 -13.86 -6.68 14.72
C GLY A 138 -13.06 -7.94 15.05
N PRO A 139 -11.97 -7.79 15.83
CA PRO A 139 -11.08 -8.91 16.16
C PRO A 139 -11.81 -10.07 16.85
N GLN A 140 -12.89 -9.80 17.58
CA GLN A 140 -13.73 -10.84 18.21
C GLN A 140 -14.40 -11.81 17.22
N GLN A 141 -14.44 -11.49 15.92
CA GLN A 141 -15.01 -12.36 14.88
C GLN A 141 -13.94 -13.12 14.09
N LEU A 142 -12.69 -12.67 14.14
CA LEU A 142 -11.57 -13.21 13.35
C LEU A 142 -10.80 -14.31 14.09
N VAL A 143 -11.12 -14.54 15.37
CA VAL A 143 -10.37 -15.39 16.28
C VAL A 143 -11.36 -16.32 17.00
N PRO A 144 -11.15 -17.65 16.98
CA PRO A 144 -11.99 -18.59 17.73
C PRO A 144 -11.94 -18.40 19.25
#